data_AF-A0A2H0XTY4-F1
#
_entry.id   AF-A0A2H0XTY4-F1
#
_cell.length_a   1.000
_cell.length_b   1.000
_cell.length_c   1.000
_cell.angle_alpha   90.00
_cell.angle_beta   90.00
_cell.angle_gamma   90.00
#
_symmetry.space_group_name_H-M   'P 1'
#
loop_
_entity.id
_entity.type
_entity.pdbx_description
1 polymer ?
#
loop_
_entity_poly.entity_id
_entity_poly.type
_entity_poly.pdbx_seq_one_letter_code
_entity_poly.pdbx_strand_id
1 'polypeptide(L)' 'MFNRRIIKYLEKWKDFPGRKPLILRGARQVGKTVGVKLFAQKHFQDCIYINLDDVSQIFFAAGSPNKLSASSS' A
#
# COMPACT_ATOMS: atom_id res chain seq x y z
N MET A 1 -3.97 -0.44 22.15
CA MET A 1 -3.29 -1.76 22.20
C MET A 1 -3.07 -2.40 20.82
N PHE A 2 -4.01 -2.25 19.86
CA PHE A 2 -3.93 -2.80 18.49
C PHE A 2 -2.66 -2.40 17.73
N ASN A 3 -2.31 -1.10 17.73
CA ASN A 3 -1.15 -0.56 17.01
C ASN A 3 0.18 -1.23 17.40
N ARG A 4 0.41 -1.53 18.68
CA ARG A 4 1.70 -2.08 19.12
C ARG A 4 1.92 -3.54 18.69
N ARG A 5 0.84 -4.32 18.52
CA ARG A 5 0.92 -5.72 18.07
C ARG A 5 1.13 -5.82 16.56
N ILE A 6 0.40 -5.03 15.77
CA ILE A 6 0.52 -5.03 14.31
C ILE A 6 1.88 -4.48 13.86
N ILE A 7 2.39 -3.42 14.50
CA ILE A 7 3.71 -2.86 14.16
C ILE A 7 4.82 -3.88 14.41
N LYS A 8 4.85 -4.53 15.58
CA LYS A 8 5.83 -5.59 15.86
C LYS A 8 5.77 -6.75 14.85
N TYR A 9 4.57 -7.11 14.40
CA TYR A 9 4.39 -8.15 13.39
C TYR A 9 4.94 -7.72 12.03
N LEU A 10 4.69 -6.45 11.64
CA LEU A 10 5.21 -5.86 10.42
C LEU A 10 6.74 -5.67 10.44
N GLU A 11 7.32 -5.30 11.59
CA GLU A 11 8.77 -5.21 11.80
C GLU A 11 9.42 -6.59 11.59
N LYS A 12 8.89 -7.63 12.24
CA LYS A 12 9.37 -9.01 12.04
C LYS A 12 9.29 -9.46 10.58
N TRP A 13 8.23 -9.06 9.87
CA TRP A 13 8.09 -9.35 8.44
C TRP A 13 9.14 -8.60 7.60
N LYS A 14 9.40 -7.33 7.90
CA LYS A 14 10.42 -6.51 7.21
C LYS A 14 11.82 -7.12 7.38
N ASP A 15 12.15 -7.53 8.59
CA ASP A 15 13.50 -8.01 8.94
C ASP A 15 13.77 -9.43 8.43
N PHE A 16 12.75 -10.12 7.90
CA PHE A 16 12.92 -11.46 7.36
C PHE A 16 13.61 -11.40 5.97
N PRO A 17 14.80 -12.03 5.80
CA PRO A 17 15.59 -11.91 4.57
C PRO A 17 14.89 -12.51 3.33
N GLY A 18 13.96 -13.44 3.50
CA GLY A 18 13.14 -14.03 2.44
C GLY A 18 11.70 -13.52 2.42
N ARG A 19 11.45 -12.25 2.79
CA ARG A 19 10.09 -11.72 3.01
C ARG A 19 9.17 -11.96 1.81
N LYS A 20 8.12 -12.75 2.05
CA LYS A 20 7.04 -13.00 1.10
C LYS A 20 5.97 -11.92 1.19
N PRO A 21 5.10 -11.75 0.18
CA PRO A 21 3.94 -10.86 0.28
C PRO A 21 3.13 -11.16 1.54
N LEU A 22 2.80 -10.11 2.31
CA LEU A 22 2.07 -10.24 3.56
C LEU A 22 0.59 -9.91 3.38
N ILE A 23 -0.29 -10.84 3.74
CA ILE A 23 -1.74 -10.64 3.71
C ILE A 23 -2.24 -10.30 5.11
N LEU A 24 -2.73 -9.08 5.31
CA LEU A 24 -3.32 -8.65 6.58
C LEU A 24 -4.83 -8.85 6.60
N ARG A 25 -5.30 -9.83 7.38
CA ARG A 25 -6.73 -10.14 7.54
C ARG A 25 -7.27 -9.59 8.86
N GLY A 26 -8.58 -9.35 8.95
CA GLY A 26 -9.29 -9.05 10.20
C GLY A 26 -10.61 -8.30 9.97
N ALA A 27 -11.30 -7.94 11.06
CA ALA A 27 -12.60 -7.25 11.02
C ALA A 27 -12.60 -5.93 10.23
N ARG A 28 -13.73 -5.57 9.61
CA ARG A 28 -13.88 -4.29 8.89
C ARG A 28 -13.69 -3.12 9.89
N GLN A 29 -13.16 -1.98 9.42
CA GLN A 29 -13.01 -0.72 10.18
C GLN A 29 -12.03 -0.69 11.36
N VAL A 30 -11.20 -1.72 11.57
CA VAL A 30 -10.23 -1.74 12.70
C VAL A 30 -8.91 -0.97 12.45
N GLY A 31 -8.85 -0.10 11.44
CA GLY A 31 -7.67 0.73 11.18
C GLY A 31 -6.45 0.02 10.57
N LYS A 32 -6.64 -1.14 9.92
CA LYS A 32 -5.55 -1.88 9.24
C LYS A 32 -4.78 -1.01 8.25
N THR A 33 -5.48 -0.27 7.39
CA THR A 33 -4.88 0.62 6.39
C THR A 33 -4.01 1.69 7.04
N VAL A 34 -4.48 2.28 8.14
CA VAL A 34 -3.75 3.31 8.88
C VAL A 34 -2.47 2.72 9.48
N GLY A 35 -2.55 1.55 10.09
CA GLY A 35 -1.39 0.86 10.66
C GLY A 35 -0.30 0.56 9.63
N VAL A 36 -0.69 0.09 8.43
CA VAL A 36 0.25 -0.18 7.33
C VAL A 36 0.87 1.11 6.79
N LYS A 37 0.08 2.17 6.58
CA LYS A 37 0.60 3.46 6.09
C LYS A 37 1.64 4.06 7.04
N LEU A 38 1.34 4.09 8.34
CA LEU A 38 2.27 4.60 9.36
C LEU A 38 3.55 3.75 9.46
N PHE A 39 3.41 2.42 9.39
CA PHE A 39 4.56 1.52 9.34
C PHE A 39 5.42 1.79 8.09
N ALA A 40 4.78 1.91 6.93
CA ALA A 40 5.45 2.12 5.66
C ALA A 40 6.28 3.42 5.68
N GLN A 41 5.64 4.53 6.06
CA GLN A 41 6.29 5.85 6.19
C GLN A 41 7.46 5.87 7.18
N LYS A 42 7.39 5.08 8.26
CA LYS A 42 8.44 5.05 9.29
C LYS A 42 9.63 4.18 8.89
N HIS A 43 9.41 3.10 8.14
CA HIS A 43 10.42 2.07 7.92
C HIS A 43 10.96 1.97 6.49
N PHE A 44 10.36 2.69 5.54
CA PHE A 44 10.78 2.72 4.14
C PHE A 44 10.81 4.16 3.64
N GLN A 45 11.86 4.50 2.88
CA GLN A 45 12.00 5.80 2.25
C GLN A 45 10.97 5.99 1.13
N ASP A 46 10.78 4.93 0.31
CA ASP A 46 9.87 4.93 -0.82
C ASP A 46 8.77 3.87 -0.63
N CYS A 47 7.53 4.25 -0.89
CA CYS A 47 6.36 3.39 -0.77
C CYS A 47 5.35 3.68 -1.88
N ILE A 48 4.85 2.63 -2.53
CA ILE A 48 3.75 2.73 -3.50
C ILE A 48 2.48 2.22 -2.82
N TYR A 49 1.48 3.08 -2.68
CA TYR A 49 0.15 2.71 -2.20
C TYR A 49 -0.78 2.50 -3.39
N ILE A 50 -1.40 1.32 -3.46
CA ILE A 50 -2.36 0.98 -4.52
C ILE A 50 -3.68 0.66 -3.84
N ASN A 51 -4.73 1.41 -4.20
CA ASN A 51 -6.09 1.07 -3.84
C ASN A 51 -6.73 0.27 -4.98
N LEU A 52 -7.08 -1.00 -4.73
CA LEU A 52 -7.65 -1.88 -5.77
C LEU A 52 -9.11 -1.55 -6.10
N ASP A 53 -9.81 -0.82 -5.23
CA ASP A 53 -11.17 -0.35 -5.53
C ASP A 53 -11.17 0.91 -6.42
N ASP A 54 -10.03 1.61 -6.51
CA ASP A 54 -9.86 2.80 -7.36
C ASP A 54 -8.93 2.48 -8.54
N VAL A 55 -9.54 2.00 -9.62
CA VAL A 55 -8.87 1.61 -10.86
C VAL A 55 -8.08 2.75 -11.50
N SER A 56 -8.45 4.00 -11.26
CA SER A 56 -7.77 5.19 -11.80
C SER A 56 -6.29 5.25 -11.40
N GLN A 57 -5.96 4.78 -10.19
CA GLN A 57 -4.60 4.78 -9.66
C GLN A 57 -3.72 3.71 -10.33
N ILE A 58 -4.33 2.60 -10.76
CA ILE A 58 -3.63 1.50 -11.42
C ILE A 58 -3.14 1.94 -12.80
N PHE A 59 -3.98 2.67 -13.54
CA PHE A 59 -3.63 3.20 -14.86
C PHE A 59 -2.47 4.21 -14.80
N PHE A 60 -2.34 4.96 -13.71
CA PHE A 60 -1.22 5.88 -13.52
C PHE A 60 0.09 5.12 -13.21
N ALA A 61 0.05 4.10 -12.34
CA ALA A 61 1.23 3.32 -11.97
C ALA A 61 1.77 2.44 -13.12
N ALA A 62 0.90 2.00 -14.04
CA ALA A 62 1.28 1.18 -15.17
C ALA A 62 1.95 1.96 -16.32
N GLY A 63 2.04 3.30 -16.22
CA GLY A 63 2.49 4.16 -17.31
C GLY A 63 1.45 4.20 -18.43
N SER A 64 0.70 5.30 -18.54
CA SER A 64 -0.29 5.45 -19.59
C SER A 64 0.32 5.26 -20.99
N PRO A 65 -0.23 4.38 -21.83
CA PRO A 65 -0.14 4.54 -23.26
C PRO A 65 -1.19 5.60 -23.65
N ASN A 66 -0.74 6.65 -24.34
CA ASN A 66 -1.56 7.68 -25.00
C ASN A 66 -2.18 8.78 -24.14
N LYS A 67 -1.37 9.83 -23.97
CA LYS A 67 -1.80 11.21 -24.21
C LYS A 67 -1.95 11.42 -25.73
N LEU A 68 -3.03 10.94 -26.35
CA LEU A 68 -3.38 11.30 -27.74
C LEU A 68 -4.71 12.06 -27.74
N SER A 69 -4.58 13.34 -28.09
CA SER A 69 -5.56 14.20 -28.76
C SER A 69 -7.02 14.13 -28.28
N ALA A 70 -7.37 15.04 -27.38
CA ALA A 70 -8.65 15.76 -27.49
C ALA A 70 -8.35 17.23 -27.81
N SER A 71 -7.80 17.46 -29.01
CA SER A 71 -8.09 18.68 -29.75
C SER A 71 -9.48 18.49 -30.35
N SER A 72 -10.50 18.97 -29.66
CA SER A 72 -11.84 19.11 -30.22
C SER A 72 -12.27 20.55 -30.02
N SER A 73 -12.11 21.29 -31.12
CA SER A 73 -12.86 22.46 -31.60
C SER A 73 -13.09 23.64 -30.66
#